data_AF-A0A955XMM1-F1
#
_entry.id   AF-A0A955XMM1-F1
#
_cell.length_a   1.000
_cell.length_b   1.000
_cell.length_c   1.000
_cell.angle_alpha   90.00
_cell.angle_beta   90.00
_cell.angle_gamma   90.00
#
_symmetry.space_group_name_H-M   'P 1'
#
loop_
_entity.id
_entity.type
_entity.pdbx_description
1 polymer ?
#
loop_
_entity_poly.entity_id
_entity_poly.type
_entity_poly.pdbx_seq_one_letter_code
_entity_poly.pdbx_strand_id
1 'polypeptide(L)'
;MRRVLLISPYFPPIGVSGAKRALHLARNLPAAGWQPIVLAGPPVGERPDPTLSACVPPGTVVSYGFGGALRPALHALKARRAAAQPTPAAKKPPKPRGWRPSWWPEDATFLTPFDRYLADVPAG
;
A
#
# COMPACT_ATOMS: atom_id res chain seq x y z
N MET A 1 13.52 2.56 26.04
CA MET A 1 12.41 2.55 25.04
C MET A 1 12.85 1.79 23.81
N ARG A 2 11.95 0.99 23.23
CA ARG A 2 12.24 0.25 21.97
C ARG A 2 11.90 1.13 20.78
N ARG A 3 12.59 0.98 19.66
CA ARG A 3 12.36 1.77 18.44
C ARG A 3 11.75 0.90 17.34
N VAL A 4 10.83 1.47 16.59
CA VAL A 4 10.20 0.81 15.44
C VAL A 4 10.20 1.74 14.23
N LEU A 5 10.64 1.23 13.08
CA LEU A 5 10.59 1.93 11.81
C LEU A 5 9.30 1.59 11.07
N LEU A 6 8.45 2.60 10.85
CA LEU A 6 7.26 2.51 10.01
C LEU A 6 7.63 3.01 8.61
N ILE A 7 7.55 2.12 7.62
CA ILE A 7 7.69 2.50 6.20
C ILE A 7 6.29 2.74 5.66
N SER A 8 5.94 4.01 5.48
CA SER A 8 4.57 4.41 5.14
C SER A 8 4.59 5.49 4.06
N PRO A 9 4.54 5.13 2.77
CA PRO A 9 4.56 6.11 1.67
C PRO A 9 3.47 7.18 1.79
N TYR A 10 2.32 6.79 2.35
CA TYR A 10 1.22 7.68 2.70
C TYR A 10 1.21 7.93 4.20
N PHE A 11 1.66 9.12 4.60
CA PHE A 11 1.64 9.60 5.98
C PHE A 11 1.18 11.06 5.99
N PRO A 12 0.65 11.60 7.11
CA PRO A 12 0.45 13.04 7.24
C PRO A 12 1.67 13.82 6.73
N PRO A 13 1.48 14.92 5.99
CA PRO A 13 0.25 15.70 5.81
C PRO A 13 -0.75 15.15 4.79
N ILE A 14 -0.51 13.99 4.18
CA ILE A 14 -1.40 13.43 3.15
C ILE A 14 -2.71 12.91 3.79
N GLY A 15 -3.86 13.29 3.22
CA GLY A 15 -5.20 12.95 3.72
C GLY A 15 -5.84 11.68 3.20
N VAL A 16 -5.11 10.84 2.46
CA VAL A 16 -5.65 9.59 1.89
C VAL A 16 -6.01 8.57 2.97
N SER A 17 -6.95 7.68 2.68
CA SER A 17 -7.40 6.63 3.62
C SER A 17 -6.24 5.75 4.13
N GLY A 18 -5.20 5.55 3.32
CA GLY A 18 -3.98 4.83 3.70
C GLY A 18 -3.18 5.50 4.83
N ALA A 19 -3.15 6.84 4.88
CA ALA A 19 -2.37 7.58 5.87
C ALA A 19 -2.94 7.47 7.29
N LYS A 20 -4.27 7.32 7.42
CA LYS A 20 -4.97 7.24 8.71
C LYS A 20 -4.56 6.02 9.53
N ARG A 21 -4.30 4.88 8.89
CA ARG A 21 -3.88 3.64 9.57
C ARG A 21 -2.49 3.76 10.18
N ALA A 22 -1.52 4.24 9.39
CA ALA A 22 -0.17 4.45 9.86
C ALA A 22 -0.10 5.49 10.98
N LEU A 23 -0.89 6.57 10.86
CA LEU A 23 -1.03 7.59 11.90
C LEU A 23 -1.58 7.00 13.22
N HIS A 24 -2.67 6.21 13.16
CA HIS A 24 -3.21 5.56 14.36
C HIS A 24 -2.21 4.60 15.01
N LEU A 25 -1.43 3.86 14.23
CA LEU A 25 -0.40 2.99 14.78
C LEU A 25 0.70 3.81 15.48
N ALA A 26 1.23 4.84 14.82
CA ALA A 26 2.23 5.73 15.40
C ALA A 26 1.76 6.38 16.71
N ARG A 27 0.46 6.71 16.82
CA ARG A 27 -0.15 7.26 18.05
C ARG A 27 -0.18 6.30 19.23
N ASN A 28 -0.42 5.02 19.00
CA ASN A 28 -0.60 4.06 20.08
C ASN A 28 0.70 3.35 20.49
N LEU A 29 1.73 3.37 19.64
CA LEU A 29 3.03 2.75 19.93
C LEU A 29 3.71 3.29 21.22
N PRO A 30 3.71 4.61 21.51
CA PRO A 30 4.28 5.13 22.74
C PRO A 30 3.68 4.52 24.01
N ALA A 31 2.36 4.27 24.03
CA ALA A 31 1.68 3.64 25.17
C ALA A 31 2.14 2.20 25.41
N ALA A 32 2.62 1.52 24.37
CA ALA A 32 3.21 0.18 24.44
C ALA A 32 4.74 0.20 24.69
N GLY A 33 5.33 1.37 24.99
CA GLY A 33 6.78 1.51 25.25
C GLY A 33 7.66 1.59 23.99
N TRP A 34 7.05 1.85 22.82
CA TRP A 34 7.74 1.96 21.54
C TRP A 34 7.79 3.40 21.02
N GLN A 35 8.96 3.82 20.55
CA GLN A 35 9.14 5.07 19.83
C GLN A 35 8.96 4.83 18.31
N PRO A 36 7.95 5.43 17.68
CA PRO A 36 7.78 5.38 16.23
C PRO A 36 8.79 6.29 15.51
N ILE A 37 9.40 5.74 14.46
CA ILE A 37 10.19 6.47 13.46
C ILE A 37 9.54 6.20 12.12
N VAL A 38 9.16 7.23 11.38
CA VAL A 38 8.39 7.11 10.14
C VAL A 38 9.24 7.51 8.95
N LEU A 39 9.33 6.61 7.98
CA LEU A 39 9.85 6.89 6.64
C LEU A 39 8.65 7.00 5.68
N ALA A 40 8.34 8.23 5.29
CA ALA A 40 7.21 8.61 4.45
C ALA A 40 7.64 9.08 3.06
N GLY A 41 6.71 9.02 2.11
CA GLY A 41 6.90 9.58 0.78
C GLY A 41 6.61 11.08 0.74
N PRO A 42 7.20 11.82 -0.21
CA PRO A 42 6.81 13.21 -0.43
C PRO A 42 5.33 13.28 -0.84
N PRO A 43 4.58 14.32 -0.44
CA PRO A 43 3.15 14.48 -0.75
C PRO A 43 2.93 14.92 -2.21
N VAL A 44 3.37 14.12 -3.18
CA VAL A 44 3.27 14.42 -4.61
C VAL A 44 1.87 14.10 -5.11
N GLY A 45 1.21 15.08 -5.76
CA GLY A 45 -0.11 14.90 -6.38
C GLY A 45 -1.29 14.92 -5.41
N GLU A 46 -1.04 15.04 -4.10
CA GLU A 46 -2.06 15.14 -3.06
C GLU A 46 -2.02 16.51 -2.42
N ARG A 47 -3.17 17.09 -2.07
CA ARG A 47 -3.23 18.37 -1.37
C ARG A 47 -2.84 18.15 0.11
N PRO A 48 -1.74 18.74 0.61
CA PRO A 48 -1.34 18.58 2.01
C PRO A 48 -2.39 19.21 2.95
N ASP A 49 -2.69 18.52 4.04
CA ASP A 49 -3.58 19.00 5.10
C ASP A 49 -2.77 19.22 6.39
N PRO A 50 -2.52 20.49 6.80
CA PRO A 50 -1.78 20.82 8.02
C PRO A 50 -2.44 20.29 9.30
N THR A 51 -3.76 20.10 9.31
CA THR A 51 -4.48 19.61 10.49
C THR A 51 -4.12 18.15 10.79
N LEU A 52 -3.76 17.37 9.76
CA LEU A 52 -3.25 16.01 9.91
C LEU A 52 -1.80 15.98 10.41
N SER A 53 -1.01 17.03 10.16
CA SER A 53 0.33 17.14 10.75
C SER A 53 0.27 17.38 12.26
N ALA A 54 -0.67 18.21 12.72
CA ALA A 54 -0.91 18.44 14.16
C ALA A 54 -1.36 17.17 14.90
N CYS A 55 -1.88 16.21 14.14
CA CYS A 55 -2.35 14.93 14.60
C CYS A 55 -1.22 13.91 14.90
N VAL A 56 0.02 14.18 14.49
CA VAL A 56 1.19 13.33 14.72
C VAL A 56 1.66 13.48 16.18
N PRO A 57 1.90 12.38 16.93
CA PRO A 57 2.34 12.47 18.31
C PRO A 57 3.67 13.22 18.45
N PRO A 58 3.82 14.05 19.49
CA PRO A 58 5.09 14.70 19.79
C PRO A 58 6.17 13.64 20.03
N GLY A 59 7.37 13.86 19.49
CA GLY A 59 8.49 12.91 19.56
C GLY A 59 8.52 11.81 18.49
N THR A 60 7.51 11.75 17.61
CA THR A 60 7.57 10.93 16.38
C THR A 60 8.53 11.58 15.39
N VAL A 61 9.58 10.85 14.99
CA VAL A 61 10.49 11.31 13.94
C VAL A 61 9.90 10.93 12.58
N VAL A 62 9.70 11.90 11.69
CA VAL A 62 9.16 11.67 10.34
C VAL A 62 10.15 12.17 9.29
N SER A 63 10.51 11.31 8.34
CA SER A 63 11.32 11.66 7.17
C SER A 63 10.52 11.41 5.90
N TYR A 64 10.36 12.42 5.06
CA TYR A 64 9.65 12.30 3.76
C TYR A 64 10.57 11.85 2.61
N GLY A 65 11.74 11.31 2.94
CA GLY A 65 12.75 10.89 1.96
C GLY A 65 12.50 9.52 1.32
N PHE A 66 11.33 8.91 1.50
CA PHE A 66 11.05 7.59 0.93
C PHE A 66 11.16 7.63 -0.60
N GLY A 67 12.21 6.98 -1.12
CA GLY A 67 12.47 6.87 -2.55
C GLY A 67 13.91 7.20 -2.92
N GLY A 68 14.52 8.22 -2.32
CA GLY A 68 15.78 8.79 -2.80
C GLY A 68 15.68 9.32 -4.25
N ALA A 69 16.57 10.23 -4.65
CA ALA A 69 16.54 10.82 -5.99
C ALA A 69 16.71 9.79 -7.14
N LEU A 70 17.24 8.59 -6.84
CA LEU A 70 17.57 7.56 -7.83
C LEU A 70 16.35 6.75 -8.33
N ARG A 71 15.33 6.52 -7.49
CA ARG A 71 14.13 5.75 -7.88
C ARG A 71 13.32 6.39 -9.01
N PRO A 72 13.00 7.71 -8.99
CA PRO A 72 12.27 8.33 -10.09
C PRO A 72 13.06 8.29 -11.39
N ALA A 73 14.39 8.46 -11.35
CA ALA A 73 15.26 8.32 -12.52
C ALA A 73 15.23 6.90 -13.09
N LEU A 74 15.30 5.87 -12.24
CA LEU A 74 15.19 4.46 -12.65
C LEU A 74 13.81 4.12 -13.21
N HIS A 75 12.73 4.64 -12.62
CA HIS A 75 11.36 4.47 -13.15
C HIS A 75 11.20 5.13 -14.52
N ALA A 76 11.74 6.34 -14.71
CA ALA A 76 11.74 7.02 -16.00
C ALA A 76 12.54 6.22 -17.05
N LEU A 77 13.70 5.68 -16.67
CA LEU A 77 14.50 4.83 -17.57
C LEU A 77 13.75 3.54 -17.97
N LYS A 78 13.09 2.88 -17.00
CA LYS A 78 12.25 1.70 -17.26
C LYS A 78 11.06 2.02 -18.15
N ALA A 79 10.37 3.15 -17.90
CA ALA A 79 9.23 3.59 -18.70
C ALA A 79 9.65 3.91 -20.14
N ARG A 80 10.79 4.58 -20.34
CA ARG A 80 11.38 4.82 -21.67
C ARG A 80 11.73 3.52 -22.38
N ARG A 81 12.31 2.53 -21.68
CA ARG A 81 12.58 1.21 -22.23
C ARG A 81 11.31 0.45 -22.63
N ALA A 82 10.26 0.54 -21.82
CA ALA A 82 8.96 -0.06 -22.11
C ALA A 82 8.26 0.62 -23.31
N ALA A 83 8.35 1.95 -23.41
CA ALA A 83 7.81 2.71 -24.54
C ALA A 83 8.62 2.52 -25.84
N ALA A 84 9.92 2.23 -25.73
CA ALA A 84 10.79 1.91 -26.86
C ALA A 84 10.67 0.45 -27.33
N GLN A 85 10.02 -0.42 -26.56
CA GLN A 85 9.66 -1.74 -27.04
C GLN A 85 8.44 -1.60 -27.97
N PRO A 86 8.51 -2.08 -29.22
CA PRO A 86 7.33 -2.11 -30.08
C PRO A 86 6.25 -2.94 -29.38
N THR A 87 5.04 -2.38 -29.27
CA THR A 87 3.88 -3.04 -28.66
C THR A 87 3.78 -4.45 -29.24
N PRO A 88 3.92 -5.52 -28.44
CA PRO A 88 3.77 -6.86 -28.96
C PRO A 88 2.34 -6.97 -29.51
N ALA A 89 2.21 -7.41 -30.77
CA ALA A 89 0.93 -7.60 -31.43
C ALA A 89 -0.04 -8.26 -30.46
N ALA A 90 -1.20 -7.62 -30.24
CA ALA A 90 -2.18 -8.02 -29.24
C ALA A 90 -2.47 -9.52 -29.37
N LYS A 91 -1.91 -10.32 -28.46
CA LYS A 91 -2.29 -11.73 -28.35
C LYS A 91 -3.78 -11.73 -28.00
N LYS A 92 -4.59 -12.46 -28.77
CA LYS A 92 -6.02 -12.68 -28.50
C LYS A 92 -6.18 -12.92 -27.00
N PRO A 93 -7.14 -12.27 -26.32
CA PRO A 93 -7.32 -12.45 -24.89
C PRO A 93 -7.44 -13.95 -24.61
N PRO A 94 -6.70 -14.49 -23.63
CA PRO A 94 -6.90 -15.88 -23.23
C PRO A 94 -8.39 -16.03 -22.89
N LYS A 95 -9.04 -17.06 -23.45
CA LYS A 95 -10.44 -17.38 -23.13
C LYS A 95 -10.58 -17.34 -21.61
N PRO A 96 -11.59 -16.64 -21.06
CA PRO A 96 -11.73 -16.51 -19.62
C PRO A 96 -11.70 -17.90 -19.00
N ARG A 97 -10.73 -18.13 -18.12
CA ARG A 97 -10.66 -19.36 -17.33
C ARG A 97 -11.75 -19.24 -16.27
N GLY A 98 -12.97 -19.54 -16.69
CA GLY A 98 -14.21 -19.27 -15.96
C GLY A 98 -15.41 -19.45 -16.89
N TRP A 99 -15.48 -20.58 -17.58
CA TRP A 99 -16.71 -21.03 -18.25
C TRP A 99 -17.71 -21.40 -17.14
N ARG A 100 -18.86 -20.70 -17.08
CA ARG A 100 -19.98 -21.06 -16.20
C ARG A 100 -21.11 -21.66 -17.04
N PRO A 101 -21.28 -22.99 -17.02
CA PRO A 101 -22.39 -23.63 -17.72
C PRO A 101 -23.72 -23.46 -16.98
N SER A 102 -24.84 -23.62 -17.69
CA SER A 102 -26.20 -23.31 -17.23
C SER A 102 -26.77 -24.24 -16.14
N TRP A 103 -26.03 -25.28 -15.74
CA TRP A 103 -26.39 -26.22 -14.68
C TRP A 103 -25.79 -25.84 -13.31
N TRP A 104 -25.25 -24.62 -13.16
CA TRP A 104 -24.58 -24.12 -11.95
C TRP A 104 -25.59 -23.76 -10.83
N PRO A 105 -25.42 -24.22 -9.56
CA PRO A 105 -26.34 -23.90 -8.46
C PRO A 105 -26.30 -22.44 -8.02
N GLU A 106 -27.42 -21.89 -7.57
CA GLU A 106 -27.60 -20.48 -7.15
C GLU A 106 -26.72 -20.08 -5.95
N ASP A 107 -26.36 -21.04 -5.11
CA ASP A 107 -25.70 -20.86 -3.81
C ASP A 107 -24.17 -20.89 -3.87
N ALA A 108 -23.61 -20.65 -5.07
CA ALA A 108 -22.16 -20.53 -5.29
C ALA A 108 -21.58 -19.33 -4.51
N THR A 109 -21.11 -19.61 -3.30
CA THR A 109 -20.51 -18.62 -2.41
C THR A 109 -19.23 -18.10 -3.06
N PHE A 110 -19.15 -16.79 -3.19
CA PHE A 110 -18.09 -16.09 -3.90
C PHE A 110 -16.76 -16.25 -3.14
N LEU A 111 -15.96 -17.27 -3.45
CA LEU A 111 -14.61 -17.39 -2.89
C LEU A 111 -13.69 -16.37 -3.58
N THR A 112 -13.33 -15.34 -2.82
CA THR A 112 -12.26 -14.42 -3.15
C THR A 112 -10.89 -15.12 -3.06
N PRO A 113 -9.84 -14.57 -3.69
CA PRO A 113 -8.48 -15.08 -3.55
C PRO A 113 -7.98 -15.15 -2.10
N PHE A 114 -8.64 -14.45 -1.16
CA PHE A 114 -8.28 -14.40 0.26
C PHE A 114 -8.84 -15.58 1.06
N ASP A 115 -9.90 -16.24 0.60
CA ASP A 115 -10.52 -17.38 1.30
C ASP A 115 -9.59 -18.60 1.39
N ARG A 116 -8.58 -18.64 0.51
CA ARG A 116 -7.50 -19.64 0.57
C ARG A 116 -6.68 -19.56 1.86
N TYR A 117 -6.64 -18.40 2.53
CA TYR A 117 -5.95 -18.25 3.82
C TYR A 117 -6.78 -18.72 5.01
N LEU A 118 -8.10 -18.88 4.87
CA LEU A 118 -8.97 -19.41 5.93
C LEU A 118 -8.91 -20.94 6.01
N ALA A 119 -8.54 -21.61 4.92
CA ALA A 119 -8.39 -23.07 4.86
C ALA A 119 -7.15 -23.59 5.62
N ASP A 120 -6.14 -22.73 5.85
CA ASP A 120 -4.90 -23.09 6.54
C ASP A 120 -4.91 -22.74 8.03
N VAL A 121 -6.04 -22.32 8.60
CA VAL A 121 -6.17 -22.11 10.05
C VAL A 121 -6.61 -23.44 10.68
N PRO A 122 -5.75 -24.15 11.44
CA PRO A 122 -6.19 -25.31 12.17
C PRO A 122 -7.26 -24.88 13.18
N ALA A 123 -8.42 -25.55 13.14
CA ALA A 123 -9.45 -25.39 14.16
C ALA A 123 -8.86 -25.85 15.49
N GLY A 124 -8.63 -24.89 16.39
CA GLY A 124 -8.32 -25.17 17.80
C GLY A 124 -9.54 -25.67 18.55
#